data_AF-A0A5Z0Y0I7-F1
#
_entry.id   AF-A0A5Z0Y0I7-F1
#
_cell.length_a   1.000
_cell.length_b   1.000
_cell.length_c   1.000
_cell.angle_alpha   90.00
_cell.angle_beta   90.00
_cell.angle_gamma   90.00
#
_symmetry.space_group_name_H-M   'P 1'
#
loop_
_entity.id
_entity.type
_entity.pdbx_description
1 polymer ?
#
loop_
_entity_poly.entity_id
_entity_poly.type
_entity_poly.pdbx_seq_one_letter_code
_entity_poly.pdbx_strand_id
1 'polypeptide(L)'
;MKAAYACEENNNDFSILDYLFDEYGLSLKDPKYNFAFPDMKHIKEANEKYILMKKVEGNSIIYKKALIYAYILGTKNPNSQIIQYLVNRGAKFEVHEDDFGWTPMHFWARRNNYELLELAIKGGANVDMQTFSKLRKYSKTLLFEAVSEPETYKVTKLLIELGANVNFATPRTPLDNAKGSRNKKLLKDAGAMTSEQIRKKYNLPAYDDSHCEIDGKTDFDLLGKYRDECSKLLNDAIKKAKENE
;
A
#
# COMPACT_ATOMS: atom_id res chain seq x y z
N MET A 1 10.03 -18.30 6.90
CA MET A 1 10.30 -17.37 8.03
C MET A 1 11.47 -17.85 8.87
N LYS A 2 11.43 -19.06 9.46
CA LYS A 2 12.58 -19.63 10.19
C LYS A 2 13.89 -19.61 9.37
N ALA A 3 13.82 -19.98 8.09
CA ALA A 3 14.97 -19.90 7.19
C ALA A 3 15.52 -18.48 7.02
N ALA A 4 14.66 -17.45 6.96
CA ALA A 4 15.10 -16.05 6.86
C ALA A 4 15.81 -15.58 8.15
N TYR A 5 15.28 -15.93 9.32
CA TYR A 5 15.96 -15.67 10.59
C TYR A 5 17.29 -16.40 10.71
N ALA A 6 17.35 -17.66 10.25
CA ALA A 6 18.60 -18.42 10.21
C ALA A 6 19.65 -17.78 9.31
N CYS A 7 19.27 -17.16 8.18
CA CYS A 7 20.20 -16.38 7.37
C CYS A 7 20.78 -15.19 8.17
N GLU A 8 19.92 -14.45 8.88
CA GLU A 8 20.33 -13.30 9.69
C GLU A 8 21.32 -13.70 10.79
N GLU A 9 21.03 -14.80 11.49
CA GLU A 9 21.89 -15.35 12.55
C GLU A 9 23.22 -15.89 12.00
N ASN A 10 23.27 -16.30 10.73
CA ASN A 10 24.45 -16.86 10.08
C ASN A 10 25.09 -15.88 9.07
N ASN A 11 25.27 -14.61 9.45
CA ASN A 11 25.98 -13.60 8.65
C ASN A 11 25.43 -13.41 7.21
N ASN A 12 24.11 -13.52 7.04
CA ASN A 12 23.43 -13.49 5.74
C ASN A 12 23.83 -14.64 4.80
N ASP A 13 24.13 -15.82 5.35
CA ASP A 13 24.23 -17.04 4.56
C ASP A 13 22.85 -17.42 4.01
N PHE A 14 22.67 -17.20 2.71
CA PHE A 14 21.42 -17.46 2.00
C PHE A 14 21.26 -18.92 1.54
N SER A 15 22.22 -19.82 1.82
CA SER A 15 22.22 -21.20 1.32
C SER A 15 20.93 -21.97 1.63
N ILE A 16 20.38 -21.76 2.83
CA ILE A 16 19.10 -22.40 3.22
C ILE A 16 17.91 -21.86 2.42
N LEU A 17 17.91 -20.57 2.06
CA LEU A 17 16.88 -20.01 1.19
C LEU A 17 17.10 -20.48 -0.25
N ASP A 18 18.33 -20.51 -0.74
CA ASP A 18 18.65 -21.01 -2.09
C ASP A 18 18.17 -22.45 -2.26
N TYR A 19 18.46 -23.34 -1.29
CA TYR A 19 17.91 -24.70 -1.29
C TYR A 19 16.37 -24.71 -1.36
N LEU A 20 15.69 -23.86 -0.59
CA LEU A 20 14.23 -23.82 -0.59
C LEU A 20 13.65 -23.32 -1.93
N PHE A 21 14.28 -22.34 -2.57
CA PHE A 21 13.82 -21.80 -3.83
C PHE A 21 14.19 -22.68 -5.02
N ASP A 22 15.43 -23.12 -5.09
CA ASP A 22 16.02 -23.75 -6.27
C ASP A 22 15.78 -25.27 -6.27
N GLU A 23 15.96 -25.94 -5.13
CA GLU A 23 15.84 -27.40 -5.03
C GLU A 23 14.45 -27.84 -4.57
N TYR A 24 13.88 -27.15 -3.57
CA TYR A 24 12.55 -27.49 -3.03
C TYR A 24 11.40 -26.87 -3.85
N GLY A 25 11.71 -25.98 -4.81
CA GLY A 25 10.74 -25.41 -5.73
C GLY A 25 9.81 -24.34 -5.14
N LEU A 26 10.21 -23.67 -4.06
CA LEU A 26 9.45 -22.56 -3.51
C LEU A 26 9.44 -21.38 -4.50
N SER A 27 8.28 -20.75 -4.72
CA SER A 27 8.16 -19.61 -5.65
C SER A 27 7.31 -18.51 -5.07
N LEU A 28 7.90 -17.35 -4.79
CA LEU A 28 7.14 -16.16 -4.31
C LEU A 28 6.31 -15.50 -5.43
N LYS A 29 6.51 -15.92 -6.69
CA LYS A 29 5.65 -15.52 -7.80
C LYS A 29 4.28 -16.20 -7.73
N ASP A 30 4.21 -17.39 -7.14
CA ASP A 30 2.96 -18.11 -6.95
C ASP A 30 2.32 -17.69 -5.61
N PRO A 31 1.10 -17.11 -5.64
CA PRO A 31 0.41 -16.65 -4.44
C PRO A 31 0.27 -17.71 -3.35
N LYS A 32 0.24 -19.01 -3.66
CA LYS A 32 0.08 -20.05 -2.65
C LYS A 32 1.27 -20.18 -1.70
N TYR A 33 2.49 -19.85 -2.16
CA TYR A 33 3.70 -19.85 -1.33
C TYR A 33 3.98 -18.50 -0.67
N ASN A 34 3.19 -17.48 -1.01
CA ASN A 34 3.34 -16.20 -0.35
C ASN A 34 2.90 -16.29 1.10
N PHE A 35 2.00 -17.16 1.55
CA PHE A 35 1.44 -17.06 2.89
C PHE A 35 2.16 -17.88 3.96
N ALA A 36 2.36 -17.29 5.15
CA ALA A 36 2.85 -17.98 6.33
C ALA A 36 1.71 -18.78 6.99
N PHE A 37 1.59 -20.07 6.66
CA PHE A 37 0.68 -20.98 7.36
C PHE A 37 1.38 -21.55 8.61
N PRO A 38 0.72 -21.54 9.78
CA PRO A 38 1.21 -22.25 10.96
C PRO A 38 1.32 -23.76 10.76
N ASP A 39 0.53 -24.31 9.83
CA ASP A 39 0.47 -25.74 9.51
C ASP A 39 0.50 -25.96 7.99
N MET A 40 1.51 -26.69 7.51
CA MET A 40 1.72 -26.98 6.08
C MET A 40 0.65 -27.91 5.48
N LYS A 41 -0.18 -28.55 6.31
CA LYS A 41 -1.26 -29.46 5.87
C LYS A 41 -2.27 -28.79 4.93
N HIS A 42 -2.49 -27.47 5.04
CA HIS A 42 -3.52 -26.74 4.30
C HIS A 42 -3.08 -26.21 2.92
N ILE A 43 -1.82 -26.41 2.52
CA ILE A 43 -1.27 -25.89 1.24
C ILE A 43 -1.92 -26.56 0.01
N LYS A 44 -2.41 -27.80 0.15
CA LYS A 44 -3.02 -28.56 -0.97
C LYS A 44 -4.38 -28.02 -1.45
N GLU A 45 -5.06 -27.18 -0.67
CA GLU A 45 -6.45 -26.76 -0.96
C GLU A 45 -6.58 -25.37 -1.62
N ALA A 46 -5.46 -24.64 -1.78
CA ALA A 46 -5.49 -23.27 -2.26
C ALA A 46 -5.29 -23.20 -3.79
N ASN A 47 -6.38 -23.08 -4.58
CA ASN A 47 -6.29 -22.85 -6.04
C ASN A 47 -6.90 -21.53 -6.58
N GLU A 48 -5.98 -20.77 -7.20
CA GLU A 48 -5.96 -20.14 -8.52
C GLU A 48 -6.72 -18.88 -8.96
N LYS A 49 -7.77 -18.36 -8.31
CA LYS A 49 -8.37 -17.12 -8.84
C LYS A 49 -8.22 -15.84 -8.02
N TYR A 50 -8.41 -15.82 -6.70
CA TYR A 50 -8.28 -14.58 -5.88
C TYR A 50 -8.11 -14.83 -4.36
N ILE A 51 -7.63 -15.99 -3.96
CA ILE A 51 -8.14 -16.74 -2.80
C ILE A 51 -8.40 -15.92 -1.51
N LEU A 52 -9.67 -15.55 -1.29
CA LEU A 52 -10.31 -15.48 0.02
C LEU A 52 -10.39 -16.91 0.58
N MET A 53 -9.88 -17.19 1.78
CA MET A 53 -10.07 -18.52 2.40
C MET A 53 -11.25 -18.53 3.36
N LYS A 54 -12.11 -19.52 3.16
CA LYS A 54 -13.33 -19.83 3.89
C LYS A 54 -12.96 -20.36 5.27
N LYS A 55 -13.64 -19.83 6.31
CA LYS A 55 -13.55 -20.26 7.71
C LYS A 55 -13.61 -21.79 7.80
N VAL A 56 -12.56 -22.42 8.32
CA VAL A 56 -12.59 -23.85 8.70
C VAL A 56 -13.28 -23.91 10.06
N GLU A 57 -14.32 -24.72 10.19
CA GLU A 57 -15.02 -24.92 11.46
C GLU A 57 -14.05 -25.51 12.51
N GLY A 58 -13.91 -24.85 13.66
CA GLY A 58 -13.31 -25.46 14.84
C GLY A 58 -12.26 -24.64 15.57
N ASN A 59 -11.37 -23.89 14.91
CA ASN A 59 -10.46 -22.98 15.63
C ASN A 59 -9.60 -22.07 14.75
N SER A 60 -9.49 -20.83 15.23
CA SER A 60 -8.45 -19.82 15.02
C SER A 60 -8.30 -19.14 13.64
N ILE A 61 -8.24 -17.82 13.71
CA ILE A 61 -7.96 -16.86 12.63
C ILE A 61 -6.66 -17.28 11.93
N ILE A 62 -6.77 -17.73 10.68
CA ILE A 62 -5.60 -18.06 9.84
C ILE A 62 -5.01 -16.71 9.36
N TYR A 63 -3.92 -16.27 9.99
CA TYR A 63 -3.21 -15.05 9.58
C TYR A 63 -2.58 -15.24 8.20
N LYS A 64 -3.14 -14.56 7.20
CA LYS A 64 -2.75 -14.68 5.79
C LYS A 64 -1.59 -13.75 5.42
N LYS A 65 -0.50 -13.75 6.21
CA LYS A 65 0.63 -12.84 5.98
C LYS A 65 1.51 -13.35 4.86
N ALA A 66 1.83 -12.50 3.87
CA ALA A 66 2.86 -12.86 2.89
C ALA A 66 4.21 -13.11 3.59
N LEU A 67 5.14 -13.90 3.05
CA LEU A 67 6.41 -14.25 3.72
C LEU A 67 7.20 -12.98 4.02
N ILE A 68 7.29 -12.07 3.05
CA ILE A 68 7.90 -10.75 3.20
C ILE A 68 7.15 -9.91 4.24
N TYR A 69 5.82 -9.94 4.23
CA TYR A 69 4.96 -9.24 5.19
C TYR A 69 5.20 -9.72 6.62
N ALA A 70 5.28 -11.03 6.80
CA ALA A 70 5.46 -11.67 8.09
C ALA A 70 6.87 -11.43 8.65
N TYR A 71 7.89 -11.41 7.78
CA TYR A 71 9.26 -11.04 8.15
C TYR A 71 9.34 -9.56 8.59
N ILE A 72 8.75 -8.66 7.79
CA ILE A 72 8.71 -7.22 8.06
C ILE A 72 8.01 -6.91 9.38
N LEU A 73 6.84 -7.49 9.63
CA LEU A 73 6.09 -7.20 10.86
C LEU A 73 6.62 -7.94 12.08
N GLY A 74 7.31 -9.06 11.89
CA GLY A 74 7.90 -9.84 12.97
C GLY A 74 9.16 -9.23 13.57
N THR A 75 9.73 -8.19 12.93
CA THR A 75 11.02 -7.61 13.29
C THR A 75 10.91 -6.11 13.54
N LYS A 76 11.58 -5.62 14.59
CA LYS A 76 11.65 -4.17 14.85
C LYS A 76 12.51 -3.44 13.80
N ASN A 77 13.57 -4.11 13.33
CA ASN A 77 14.52 -3.61 12.34
C ASN A 77 14.74 -4.71 11.27
N PRO A 78 13.87 -4.81 10.25
CA PRO A 78 14.04 -5.80 9.19
C PRO A 78 15.38 -5.65 8.48
N ASN A 79 16.10 -6.77 8.28
CA ASN A 79 17.36 -6.77 7.56
C ASN A 79 17.13 -6.46 6.08
N SER A 80 17.77 -5.39 5.59
CA SER A 80 17.65 -4.92 4.22
C SER A 80 18.12 -5.95 3.18
N GLN A 81 19.15 -6.73 3.49
CA GLN A 81 19.68 -7.76 2.59
C GLN A 81 18.68 -8.91 2.41
N ILE A 82 18.00 -9.31 3.48
CA ILE A 82 16.93 -10.32 3.42
C ILE A 82 15.75 -9.79 2.60
N ILE A 83 15.32 -8.54 2.82
CA ILE A 83 14.23 -7.97 2.02
C ILE A 83 14.63 -7.92 0.55
N GLN A 84 15.84 -7.45 0.22
CA GLN A 84 16.33 -7.39 -1.16
C GLN A 84 16.38 -8.78 -1.80
N TYR A 85 16.86 -9.79 -1.07
CA TYR A 85 16.89 -11.17 -1.53
C TYR A 85 15.47 -11.69 -1.84
N LEU A 86 14.53 -11.51 -0.91
CA LEU A 86 13.14 -11.95 -1.10
C LEU A 86 12.47 -11.25 -2.29
N VAL A 87 12.73 -9.95 -2.45
CA VAL A 87 12.29 -9.17 -3.62
C VAL A 87 12.85 -9.73 -4.92
N ASN A 88 14.15 -10.03 -4.98
CA ASN A 88 14.78 -10.62 -6.16
C ASN A 88 14.20 -12.00 -6.50
N ARG A 89 13.71 -12.73 -5.49
CA ARG A 89 12.98 -14.00 -5.62
C ARG A 89 11.48 -13.82 -5.97
N GLY A 90 11.00 -12.59 -6.16
CA GLY A 90 9.64 -12.26 -6.61
C GLY A 90 8.64 -11.93 -5.50
N ALA A 91 9.11 -11.59 -4.29
CA ALA A 91 8.23 -11.14 -3.22
C ALA A 91 7.43 -9.90 -3.63
N LYS A 92 6.12 -9.91 -3.33
CA LYS A 92 5.23 -8.77 -3.54
C LYS A 92 4.92 -8.04 -2.23
N PHE A 93 4.82 -6.71 -2.30
CA PHE A 93 4.44 -5.85 -1.17
C PHE A 93 2.94 -5.55 -1.10
N GLU A 94 2.18 -5.97 -2.12
CA GLU A 94 0.73 -5.76 -2.26
C GLU A 94 -0.06 -6.79 -1.45
N VAL A 95 0.07 -6.72 -0.12
CA VAL A 95 -0.53 -7.68 0.80
C VAL A 95 -1.27 -6.92 1.88
N HIS A 96 -2.59 -7.11 1.92
CA HIS A 96 -3.51 -6.41 2.81
C HIS A 96 -3.89 -7.33 3.97
N GLU A 97 -3.70 -6.87 5.22
CA GLU A 97 -3.86 -7.73 6.41
C GLU A 97 -5.15 -7.50 7.19
N ASP A 98 -5.92 -6.47 6.86
CA ASP A 98 -7.05 -6.05 7.68
C ASP A 98 -8.23 -5.49 6.87
N ASP A 99 -9.36 -5.29 7.55
CA ASP A 99 -10.54 -4.65 6.98
C ASP A 99 -10.26 -3.18 6.56
N PHE A 100 -9.14 -2.61 7.02
CA PHE A 100 -8.65 -1.29 6.63
C PHE A 100 -7.83 -1.29 5.33
N GLY A 101 -7.41 -2.46 4.86
CA GLY A 101 -6.69 -2.60 3.60
C GLY A 101 -5.24 -2.19 3.62
N TRP A 102 -4.58 -2.17 4.78
CA TRP A 102 -3.22 -1.65 4.88
C TRP A 102 -2.18 -2.69 4.46
N THR A 103 -1.13 -2.22 3.78
CA THR A 103 0.10 -2.97 3.50
C THR A 103 1.23 -2.49 4.42
N PRO A 104 2.35 -3.22 4.56
CA PRO A 104 3.47 -2.79 5.41
C PRO A 104 4.00 -1.40 5.04
N MET A 105 3.97 -1.08 3.74
CA MET A 105 4.38 0.21 3.22
C MET A 105 3.54 1.37 3.79
N HIS A 106 2.25 1.16 4.07
CA HIS A 106 1.41 2.19 4.69
C HIS A 106 1.82 2.47 6.14
N PHE A 107 2.17 1.43 6.91
CA PHE A 107 2.70 1.59 8.25
C PHE A 107 4.05 2.33 8.23
N TRP A 108 4.94 1.98 7.30
CA TRP A 108 6.22 2.66 7.15
C TRP A 108 6.06 4.12 6.76
N ALA A 109 5.15 4.41 5.83
CA ALA A 109 4.86 5.76 5.40
C ALA A 109 4.38 6.64 6.57
N ARG A 110 3.48 6.12 7.39
CA ARG A 110 2.94 6.83 8.56
C ARG A 110 3.91 6.94 9.74
N ARG A 111 4.87 6.02 9.87
CA ARG A 111 5.87 6.01 10.95
C ARG A 111 7.19 6.67 10.57
N ASN A 112 7.28 7.29 9.40
CA ASN A 112 8.48 7.93 8.86
C ASN A 112 9.66 6.96 8.64
N ASN A 113 9.38 5.67 8.39
CA ASN A 113 10.41 4.65 8.14
C ASN A 113 10.80 4.67 6.64
N TYR A 114 11.59 5.67 6.24
CA TYR A 114 11.91 5.90 4.83
C TYR A 114 12.89 4.84 4.27
N GLU A 115 13.78 4.26 5.07
CA GLU A 115 14.77 3.28 4.59
C GLU A 115 14.12 1.98 4.08
N LEU A 116 13.16 1.43 4.84
CA LEU A 116 12.42 0.24 4.42
C LEU A 116 11.51 0.51 3.22
N LEU A 117 10.94 1.71 3.19
CA LEU A 117 10.07 2.14 2.10
C LEU A 117 10.88 2.33 0.80
N GLU A 118 12.05 2.95 0.88
CA GLU A 118 12.98 3.11 -0.23
C GLU A 118 13.40 1.76 -0.80
N LEU A 119 13.79 0.83 0.08
CA LEU A 119 14.21 -0.50 -0.33
C LEU A 119 13.08 -1.27 -1.01
N ALA A 120 11.85 -1.18 -0.49
CA ALA A 120 10.69 -1.81 -1.12
C ALA A 120 10.40 -1.23 -2.51
N ILE A 121 10.38 0.10 -2.65
CA ILE A 121 10.08 0.77 -3.93
C ILE A 121 11.19 0.53 -4.97
N LYS A 122 12.47 0.63 -4.58
CA LYS A 122 13.60 0.24 -5.43
C LYS A 122 13.57 -1.24 -5.80
N GLY A 123 12.97 -2.06 -4.94
CA GLY A 123 12.64 -3.46 -5.17
C GLY A 123 11.45 -3.71 -6.10
N GLY A 124 10.86 -2.68 -6.71
CA GLY A 124 9.72 -2.82 -7.62
C GLY A 124 8.35 -2.78 -6.94
N ALA A 125 8.27 -2.42 -5.66
CA ALA A 125 6.98 -2.08 -5.07
C ALA A 125 6.40 -0.84 -5.75
N ASN A 126 5.07 -0.83 -5.92
CA ASN A 126 4.37 0.32 -6.47
C ASN A 126 4.47 1.53 -5.53
N VAL A 127 5.03 2.64 -6.01
CA VAL A 127 5.15 3.89 -5.22
C VAL A 127 3.80 4.51 -4.89
N ASP A 128 2.79 4.27 -5.72
CA ASP A 128 1.40 4.71 -5.53
C ASP A 128 0.53 3.60 -4.91
N MET A 129 1.13 2.70 -4.11
CA MET A 129 0.37 1.66 -3.42
C MET A 129 -0.81 2.25 -2.64
N GLN A 130 -1.98 1.67 -2.85
CA GLN A 130 -3.25 2.11 -2.28
C GLN A 130 -3.71 1.17 -1.16
N THR A 131 -4.36 1.74 -0.14
CA THR A 131 -5.14 0.95 0.81
C THR A 131 -6.35 0.33 0.12
N PHE A 132 -6.70 -0.91 0.46
CA PHE A 132 -7.92 -1.57 -0.01
C PHE A 132 -8.91 -1.81 1.14
N SER A 133 -9.77 -0.86 1.46
CA SER A 133 -10.79 -1.10 2.50
C SER A 133 -12.14 -1.37 1.87
N LYS A 134 -12.81 -2.44 2.31
CA LYS A 134 -14.24 -2.64 2.01
C LYS A 134 -15.13 -1.69 2.82
N LEU A 135 -14.62 -1.18 3.94
CA LEU A 135 -15.33 -0.31 4.87
C LEU A 135 -15.12 1.17 4.54
N ARG A 136 -13.91 1.57 4.14
CA ARG A 136 -13.64 2.92 3.63
C ARG A 136 -13.91 2.93 2.14
N LYS A 137 -14.91 3.71 1.74
CA LYS A 137 -15.32 3.89 0.34
C LYS A 137 -14.41 4.85 -0.43
N TYR A 138 -13.12 4.86 -0.08
CA TYR A 138 -12.07 5.57 -0.79
C TYR A 138 -10.70 5.03 -0.35
N SER A 139 -9.78 4.91 -1.31
CA SER A 139 -8.41 4.47 -1.06
C SER A 139 -7.52 5.64 -0.62
N LYS A 140 -6.37 5.31 -0.02
CA LYS A 140 -5.29 6.27 0.27
C LYS A 140 -3.99 5.69 -0.25
N THR A 141 -3.18 6.50 -0.92
CA THR A 141 -1.83 6.09 -1.32
C THR A 141 -0.85 6.21 -0.14
N LEU A 142 0.36 5.68 -0.32
CA LEU A 142 1.48 5.92 0.60
C LEU A 142 1.70 7.41 0.88
N LEU A 143 1.56 8.25 -0.15
CA LEU A 143 1.73 9.69 -0.01
C LEU A 143 0.64 10.32 0.87
N PHE A 144 -0.61 9.86 0.79
CA PHE A 144 -1.67 10.30 1.70
C PHE A 144 -1.37 9.99 3.17
N GLU A 145 -0.83 8.80 3.45
CA GLU A 145 -0.44 8.43 4.81
C GLU A 145 0.79 9.24 5.27
N ALA A 146 1.78 9.42 4.38
CA ALA A 146 3.00 10.17 4.66
C ALA A 146 2.74 11.64 4.98
N VAL A 147 1.74 12.27 4.37
CA VAL A 147 1.47 13.70 4.61
C VAL A 147 0.54 13.95 5.79
N SER A 148 -0.01 12.88 6.39
CA SER A 148 -1.01 12.98 7.45
C SER A 148 -0.47 13.43 8.80
N GLU A 149 0.86 13.42 8.99
CA GLU A 149 1.53 13.92 10.18
C GLU A 149 2.67 14.91 9.81
N PRO A 150 2.97 15.94 10.62
CA PRO A 150 4.01 16.92 10.30
C PRO A 150 5.45 16.35 10.22
N GLU A 151 5.75 15.33 11.01
CA GLU A 151 7.10 14.78 11.22
C GLU A 151 7.55 13.80 10.13
N THR A 152 6.61 13.27 9.34
CA THR A 152 6.80 12.28 8.27
C THR A 152 7.33 12.88 6.95
N TYR A 153 7.98 14.04 7.02
CA TYR A 153 8.47 14.77 5.85
C TYR A 153 9.60 14.07 5.10
N LYS A 154 10.38 13.20 5.77
CA LYS A 154 11.43 12.41 5.10
C LYS A 154 10.82 11.39 4.15
N VAL A 155 9.79 10.67 4.61
CA VAL A 155 9.00 9.79 3.75
C VAL A 155 8.32 10.57 2.64
N THR A 156 7.69 11.72 2.93
CA THR A 156 7.04 12.55 1.91
C THR A 156 8.03 12.93 0.81
N LYS A 157 9.22 13.41 1.19
CA LYS A 157 10.30 13.74 0.26
C LYS A 157 10.72 12.53 -0.57
N LEU A 158 10.98 11.39 0.07
CA LEU A 158 11.36 10.15 -0.61
C LEU A 158 10.31 9.70 -1.64
N LEU A 159 9.03 9.70 -1.27
CA LEU A 159 7.95 9.27 -2.18
C LEU A 159 7.88 10.18 -3.41
N ILE A 160 8.02 11.50 -3.23
CA ILE A 160 8.08 12.45 -4.34
C ILE A 160 9.30 12.17 -5.24
N GLU A 161 10.48 11.96 -4.66
CA GLU A 161 11.72 11.65 -5.38
C GLU A 161 11.63 10.33 -6.16
N LEU A 162 10.86 9.37 -5.65
CA LEU A 162 10.59 8.08 -6.31
C LEU A 162 9.40 8.11 -7.26
N GLY A 163 8.86 9.29 -7.57
CA GLY A 163 7.84 9.47 -8.61
C GLY A 163 6.40 9.22 -8.17
N ALA A 164 6.08 9.30 -6.87
CA ALA A 164 4.71 9.23 -6.40
C ALA A 164 3.82 10.28 -7.09
N ASN A 165 2.59 9.90 -7.43
CA ASN A 165 1.63 10.84 -7.98
C ASN A 165 1.14 11.82 -6.91
N VAL A 166 1.75 13.01 -6.87
CA VAL A 166 1.43 14.08 -5.91
C VAL A 166 0.00 14.61 -6.02
N ASN A 167 -0.68 14.32 -7.13
CA ASN A 167 -2.03 14.77 -7.43
C ASN A 167 -3.06 13.63 -7.45
N PHE A 168 -2.71 12.42 -6.97
CA PHE A 168 -3.68 11.32 -6.88
C PHE A 168 -4.87 11.73 -6.01
N ALA A 169 -6.09 11.64 -6.55
CA ALA A 169 -7.27 12.19 -5.89
C ALA A 169 -8.18 11.10 -5.33
N THR A 170 -8.54 11.21 -4.06
CA THR A 170 -9.64 10.46 -3.43
C THR A 170 -10.55 11.36 -2.61
N PRO A 171 -11.71 11.76 -3.15
CA PRO A 171 -12.04 13.09 -3.70
C PRO A 171 -11.20 14.34 -3.30
N ARG A 172 -10.33 14.24 -2.30
CA ARG A 172 -9.28 15.20 -1.93
C ARG A 172 -7.94 14.76 -2.50
N THR A 173 -6.92 15.59 -2.37
CA THR A 173 -5.53 15.33 -2.80
C THR A 173 -4.59 15.21 -1.59
N PRO A 174 -3.35 14.72 -1.76
CA PRO A 174 -2.34 14.77 -0.71
C PRO A 174 -2.15 16.19 -0.16
N LEU A 175 -2.20 17.22 -1.01
CA LEU A 175 -2.04 18.61 -0.57
C LEU A 175 -3.20 19.09 0.32
N ASP A 176 -4.43 18.65 0.05
CA ASP A 176 -5.60 18.95 0.90
C ASP A 176 -5.43 18.38 2.32
N ASN A 177 -4.83 17.19 2.43
CA ASN A 177 -4.69 16.47 3.70
C ASN A 177 -3.34 16.71 4.41
N ALA A 178 -2.43 17.44 3.77
CA ALA A 178 -1.07 17.62 4.28
C ALA A 178 -1.04 18.40 5.60
N LYS A 179 -0.48 17.79 6.64
CA LYS A 179 -0.13 18.46 7.90
C LYS A 179 1.33 18.91 7.90
N GLY A 180 1.61 19.97 8.66
CA GLY A 180 2.95 20.55 8.79
C GLY A 180 3.38 21.39 7.58
N SER A 181 4.19 22.42 7.83
CA SER A 181 4.67 23.32 6.77
C SER A 181 5.65 22.65 5.80
N ARG A 182 6.45 21.68 6.28
CA ARG A 182 7.43 20.95 5.47
C ARG A 182 6.77 20.10 4.39
N ASN A 183 5.78 19.26 4.74
CA ASN A 183 5.04 18.45 3.77
C ASN A 183 4.33 19.33 2.74
N LYS A 184 3.63 20.38 3.19
CA LYS A 184 2.96 21.33 2.28
C LYS A 184 3.94 21.98 1.30
N LYS A 185 5.12 22.37 1.78
CA LYS A 185 6.16 22.93 0.92
C LYS A 185 6.66 21.91 -0.11
N LEU A 186 7.04 20.71 0.33
CA LEU A 186 7.51 19.64 -0.55
C LEU A 186 6.50 19.32 -1.66
N LEU A 187 5.21 19.19 -1.30
CA LEU A 187 4.14 18.93 -2.27
C LEU A 187 3.98 20.08 -3.28
N LYS A 188 3.97 21.32 -2.81
CA LYS A 188 3.85 22.50 -3.70
C LYS A 188 5.06 22.63 -4.64
N ASP A 189 6.26 22.43 -4.11
CA ASP A 189 7.50 22.45 -4.89
C ASP A 189 7.49 21.34 -5.97
N ALA A 190 6.79 20.23 -5.71
CA ALA A 190 6.58 19.13 -6.65
C ALA A 190 5.36 19.31 -7.59
N GLY A 191 4.69 20.47 -7.59
CA GLY A 191 3.55 20.74 -8.46
C GLY A 191 2.22 20.10 -8.01
N ALA A 192 2.10 19.75 -6.73
CA ALA A 192 0.83 19.31 -6.17
C ALA A 192 -0.18 20.46 -6.15
N MET A 193 -1.44 20.13 -6.45
CA MET A 193 -2.58 21.01 -6.43
C MET A 193 -3.60 20.48 -5.43
N THR A 194 -4.40 21.39 -4.85
CA THR A 194 -5.60 21.00 -4.10
C THR A 194 -6.67 20.45 -5.04
N SER A 195 -7.61 19.68 -4.52
CA SER A 195 -8.76 19.21 -5.31
C SER A 195 -9.54 20.37 -5.92
N GLU A 196 -9.69 21.50 -5.21
CA GLU A 196 -10.33 22.71 -5.73
C GLU A 196 -9.53 23.35 -6.87
N GLN A 197 -8.20 23.43 -6.74
CA GLN A 197 -7.33 23.93 -7.80
C GLN A 197 -7.41 23.06 -9.06
N ILE A 198 -7.46 21.74 -8.90
CA ILE A 198 -7.66 20.79 -10.01
C ILE A 198 -9.01 21.03 -10.68
N ARG A 199 -10.09 21.15 -9.88
CA ARG A 199 -11.44 21.42 -10.42
C ARG A 199 -11.48 22.71 -11.22
N LYS A 200 -10.91 23.79 -10.68
CA LYS A 200 -10.81 25.07 -11.38
C LYS A 200 -9.96 24.99 -12.64
N LYS A 201 -8.81 24.31 -12.59
CA LYS A 201 -7.89 24.17 -13.73
C LYS A 201 -8.54 23.43 -14.91
N TYR A 202 -9.38 22.44 -14.63
CA TYR A 202 -10.00 21.60 -15.65
C TYR A 202 -11.51 21.83 -15.82
N ASN A 203 -12.04 22.95 -15.31
CA ASN A 203 -13.46 23.32 -15.38
C ASN A 203 -14.41 22.20 -14.92
N LEU A 204 -14.05 21.49 -13.85
CA LEU A 204 -14.86 20.42 -13.28
C LEU A 204 -15.91 20.98 -12.31
N PRO A 205 -17.07 20.32 -12.15
CA PRO A 205 -18.07 20.72 -11.16
C PRO A 205 -17.48 20.79 -9.75
N ALA A 206 -18.04 21.68 -8.93
CA ALA A 206 -17.73 21.73 -7.50
C ALA A 206 -18.06 20.39 -6.83
N TYR A 207 -17.35 20.07 -5.74
CA TYR A 207 -17.71 18.92 -4.92
C TYR A 207 -18.93 19.29 -4.07
N ASP A 208 -20.01 18.51 -4.18
CA ASP A 208 -21.24 18.71 -3.43
C ASP A 208 -21.86 17.36 -3.07
N ASP A 209 -21.70 16.94 -1.81
CA ASP A 209 -22.28 15.71 -1.27
C ASP A 209 -23.59 15.94 -0.51
N SER A 210 -24.24 17.10 -0.65
CA SER A 210 -25.53 17.38 0.01
C SER A 210 -26.62 16.37 -0.37
N HIS A 211 -26.63 15.91 -1.63
CA HIS A 211 -27.54 14.87 -2.11
C HIS A 211 -27.29 13.48 -1.50
N CYS A 212 -26.17 13.29 -0.80
CA CYS A 212 -25.90 12.07 -0.04
C CYS A 212 -26.56 12.08 1.35
N GLU A 213 -27.26 13.16 1.72
CA GLU A 213 -28.04 13.22 2.96
C GLU A 213 -29.52 12.87 2.70
N ILE A 214 -30.03 11.88 3.44
CA ILE A 214 -31.42 11.41 3.38
C ILE A 214 -32.00 11.55 4.78
N ASP A 215 -33.11 12.29 4.92
CA ASP A 215 -33.78 12.56 6.20
C ASP A 215 -32.83 13.11 7.29
N GLY A 216 -31.90 13.98 6.89
CA GLY A 216 -30.91 14.60 7.79
C GLY A 216 -29.80 13.65 8.25
N LYS A 217 -29.63 12.49 7.61
CA LYS A 217 -28.55 11.54 7.87
C LYS A 217 -27.75 11.27 6.61
N THR A 218 -26.43 11.22 6.74
CA THR A 218 -25.55 10.81 5.64
C THR A 218 -25.82 9.36 5.25
N ASP A 219 -26.25 9.13 4.03
CA ASP A 219 -26.25 7.83 3.40
C ASP A 219 -24.81 7.51 2.98
N PHE A 220 -24.14 6.65 3.75
CA PHE A 220 -22.75 6.30 3.48
C PHE A 220 -22.60 5.53 2.15
N ASP A 221 -23.59 4.77 1.69
CA ASP A 221 -23.54 4.03 0.42
C ASP A 221 -23.56 4.97 -0.77
N LEU A 222 -24.47 5.95 -0.73
CA LEU A 222 -24.54 7.00 -1.73
C LEU A 222 -23.27 7.87 -1.71
N LEU A 223 -22.82 8.27 -0.52
CA LEU A 223 -21.59 9.05 -0.36
C LEU A 223 -20.37 8.33 -0.91
N GLY A 224 -20.26 7.02 -0.68
CA GLY A 224 -19.16 6.23 -1.24
C GLY A 224 -19.12 6.26 -2.76
N LYS A 225 -20.26 5.96 -3.39
CA LYS A 225 -20.39 5.99 -4.86
C LYS A 225 -20.06 7.37 -5.42
N TYR A 226 -20.61 8.42 -4.84
CA TYR A 226 -20.34 9.79 -5.27
C TYR A 226 -18.86 10.18 -5.12
N ARG A 227 -18.21 9.74 -4.04
CA ARG A 227 -16.77 9.94 -3.83
C ARG A 227 -15.92 9.19 -4.85
N ASP A 228 -16.28 7.97 -5.21
CA ASP A 228 -15.59 7.21 -6.27
C ASP A 228 -15.73 7.91 -7.63
N GLU A 229 -16.92 8.39 -7.97
CA GLU A 229 -17.17 9.18 -9.18
C GLU A 229 -16.34 10.47 -9.21
N CYS A 230 -16.34 11.23 -8.11
CA CYS A 230 -15.51 12.42 -7.97
C CYS A 230 -14.01 12.13 -8.09
N SER A 231 -13.54 11.05 -7.46
CA SER A 231 -12.14 10.62 -7.53
C SER A 231 -11.76 10.27 -8.96
N LYS A 232 -12.61 9.50 -9.65
CA LYS A 232 -12.41 9.14 -11.05
C LYS A 232 -12.36 10.37 -11.94
N LEU A 233 -13.30 11.30 -11.78
CA LEU A 233 -13.36 12.54 -12.55
C LEU A 233 -12.07 13.36 -12.42
N LEU A 234 -11.58 13.53 -11.19
CA LEU A 234 -10.34 14.27 -10.93
C LEU A 234 -9.12 13.58 -11.55
N ASN A 235 -8.97 12.27 -11.33
CA ASN A 235 -7.83 11.51 -11.84
C ASN A 235 -7.84 11.41 -13.37
N ASP A 236 -9.01 11.26 -14.00
CA ASP A 236 -9.14 11.23 -15.46
C ASP A 236 -8.75 12.58 -16.09
N ALA A 237 -9.13 13.70 -15.46
CA ALA A 237 -8.72 15.03 -15.93
C ALA A 237 -7.20 15.23 -15.83
N ILE A 238 -6.59 14.80 -14.72
CA ILE A 238 -5.14 14.86 -14.53
C ILE A 238 -4.41 13.97 -15.55
N LYS A 239 -4.93 12.77 -15.81
CA LYS A 239 -4.34 11.83 -16.77
C LYS A 239 -4.37 12.38 -18.20
N LYS A 240 -5.53 12.89 -18.63
CA LYS A 240 -5.69 13.50 -19.98
C LYS A 240 -4.76 14.68 -20.20
N ALA A 241 -4.48 15.48 -19.17
CA ALA A 241 -3.54 16.58 -19.29
C ALA A 241 -2.12 16.09 -19.59
N LYS A 242 -1.67 15.03 -18.92
CA LYS A 242 -0.33 14.43 -19.13
C LYS A 242 -0.17 13.77 -20.51
N GLU A 243 -1.25 13.31 -21.12
CA GLU A 243 -1.22 12.69 -22.45
C GLU A 243 -1.16 13.73 -23.59
N ASN A 244 -1.44 15.00 -23.29
CA ASN A 244 -1.45 16.11 -24.24
C ASN A 244 -0.23 17.05 -24.12
N GLU A 245 0.71 16.76 -23.20
CA GLU A 245 1.99 17.45 -23.01
C GLU A 245 3.11 16.73 -23.79
#